data_AF-A0A358EJB5-F1
#
_entry.id   AF-A0A358EJB5-F1
#
_cell.length_a   1.000
_cell.length_b   1.000
_cell.length_c   1.000
_cell.angle_alpha   90.00
_cell.angle_beta   90.00
_cell.angle_gamma   90.00
#
_symmetry.space_group_name_H-M   'P 1'
#
loop_
_entity.id
_entity.type
_entity.pdbx_description
1 polymer ?
#
loop_
_entity_poly.entity_id
_entity_poly.type
_entity_poly.pdbx_seq_one_letter_code
_entity_poly.pdbx_strand_id
1 'polypeptide(L)'
;MAPQLFQIIFNPTSTAEMASMPKDLQLQILGEFRGLPDEVRASGFYGRLESGVKTLHRYRVGNYRVYFECCELGVVVHRIFSRNTLKDFFFRNVQMTQDEDEALAENPEFWAMIDEAATVSQEDS
;
A
#
# COMPACT_ATOMS: atom_id res chain seq x y z
N MET A 1 -24.28 -10.21 18.07
CA MET A 1 -23.32 -10.26 16.95
C MET A 1 -21.94 -10.44 17.54
N ALA A 2 -21.13 -11.37 17.05
CA ALA A 2 -19.73 -11.45 17.47
C ALA A 2 -18.99 -10.22 16.93
N PRO A 3 -18.01 -9.66 17.67
CA PRO A 3 -17.18 -8.59 17.12
C PRO A 3 -16.44 -9.13 15.89
N GLN A 4 -16.65 -8.51 14.73
CA GLN A 4 -15.87 -8.82 13.53
C GLN A 4 -14.43 -8.39 13.76
N LEU A 5 -13.49 -9.33 13.64
CA LEU A 5 -12.06 -9.02 13.78
C LEU A 5 -11.60 -8.25 12.55
N PHE A 6 -10.97 -7.10 12.75
CA PHE A 6 -10.27 -6.37 11.70
C PHE A 6 -8.91 -7.03 11.42
N GLN A 7 -8.66 -7.38 10.16
CA GLN A 7 -7.45 -8.04 9.70
C GLN A 7 -6.54 -7.09 8.91
N ILE A 8 -5.24 -7.17 9.20
CA ILE A 8 -4.20 -6.54 8.40
C ILE A 8 -3.49 -7.68 7.67
N ILE A 9 -3.71 -7.76 6.36
CA ILE A 9 -3.22 -8.86 5.52
C ILE A 9 -2.02 -8.34 4.73
N PHE A 10 -0.90 -9.06 4.76
CA PHE A 10 0.28 -8.78 3.95
C PHE A 10 0.43 -9.91 2.93
N ASN A 11 0.54 -9.58 1.64
CA ASN A 11 0.98 -10.55 0.63
C ASN A 11 2.46 -10.94 0.85
N PRO A 12 2.98 -12.00 0.18
CA PRO A 12 4.38 -12.41 0.36
C PRO A 12 5.38 -11.27 0.06
N THR A 13 5.13 -10.45 -0.95
CA THR A 13 6.00 -9.32 -1.32
C THR A 13 6.06 -8.27 -0.20
N SER A 14 4.93 -7.77 0.26
CA SER A 14 4.86 -6.79 1.35
C SER A 14 5.32 -7.36 2.68
N THR A 15 5.19 -8.67 2.90
CA THR A 15 5.78 -9.36 4.05
C THR A 15 7.31 -9.30 4.02
N ALA A 16 7.93 -9.56 2.86
CA ALA A 16 9.37 -9.45 2.69
C ALA A 16 9.86 -8.00 2.83
N GLU A 17 9.14 -7.04 2.25
CA GLU A 17 9.41 -5.62 2.41
C GLU A 17 9.31 -5.20 3.89
N MET A 18 8.28 -5.67 4.61
CA MET A 18 8.12 -5.48 6.06
C MET A 18 9.30 -6.02 6.86
N ALA A 19 9.66 -7.27 6.61
CA ALA A 19 10.71 -7.96 7.33
C ALA A 19 12.09 -7.30 7.15
N SER A 20 12.32 -6.63 6.02
CA SER A 20 13.56 -5.91 5.74
C SER A 20 13.73 -4.61 6.55
N MET A 21 12.66 -4.11 7.18
CA MET A 21 12.67 -2.85 7.90
C MET A 21 13.10 -2.99 9.38
N PRO A 22 13.61 -1.91 10.01
CA PRO A 22 13.86 -1.89 11.46
C PRO A 22 12.59 -2.17 12.26
N LYS A 23 12.74 -2.87 13.41
CA LYS A 23 11.61 -3.32 14.24
C LYS A 23 10.70 -2.19 14.70
N ASP A 24 11.26 -1.03 15.05
CA ASP A 24 10.47 0.13 15.46
C ASP A 24 9.57 0.63 14.33
N LEU A 25 10.03 0.58 13.08
CA LEU A 25 9.25 0.98 11.92
C LEU A 25 8.16 -0.04 11.59
N GLN A 26 8.44 -1.34 11.74
CA GLN A 26 7.43 -2.39 11.61
C GLN A 26 6.29 -2.16 12.61
N LEU A 27 6.64 -1.86 13.88
CA LEU A 27 5.66 -1.56 14.92
C LEU A 27 4.89 -0.28 14.66
N GLN A 28 5.53 0.76 14.11
CA GLN A 28 4.83 1.99 13.69
C GLN A 28 3.80 1.69 12.60
N ILE A 29 4.18 0.96 11.55
CA ILE A 29 3.26 0.56 10.47
C ILE A 29 2.05 -0.20 11.03
N LEU A 30 2.28 -1.20 11.89
CA LEU A 30 1.19 -1.95 12.51
C LEU A 30 0.33 -1.07 13.43
N GLY A 31 0.93 -0.09 14.10
CA GLY A 31 0.23 0.88 14.94
C GLY A 31 -0.70 1.79 14.15
N GLU A 32 -0.29 2.27 12.98
CA GLU A 32 -1.12 3.11 12.10
C GLU A 32 -2.39 2.39 11.62
N PHE A 33 -2.33 1.06 11.47
CA PHE A 33 -3.51 0.26 11.12
C PHE A 33 -4.42 -0.06 12.32
N ARG A 34 -3.94 0.04 13.57
CA ARG A 34 -4.74 -0.20 14.77
C ARG A 34 -5.65 1.01 15.04
N GLY A 35 -6.75 1.13 14.28
CA GLY A 35 -7.71 2.23 14.44
C GLY A 35 -8.76 2.41 13.33
N LEU A 36 -8.93 1.48 12.40
CA LEU A 36 -9.96 1.52 11.35
C LEU A 36 -11.09 0.56 11.75
N PRO A 37 -12.40 0.92 11.80
CA PRO A 37 -13.18 1.97 11.11
C PRO A 37 -14.07 2.82 12.09
N ASP A 38 -14.91 3.82 11.76
CA ASP A 38 -16.08 3.83 10.86
C ASP A 38 -15.89 4.70 9.63
N GLU A 39 -16.14 4.09 8.48
CA GLU A 39 -15.63 4.54 7.19
C GLU A 39 -14.09 4.57 7.22
N VAL A 40 -13.45 4.43 6.08
CA VAL A 40 -12.03 4.75 5.91
C VAL A 40 -11.92 6.30 5.92
N ARG A 41 -12.35 6.89 7.04
CA ARG A 41 -13.21 8.08 7.20
C ARG A 41 -12.65 9.33 6.49
N ALA A 42 -13.42 9.77 5.50
CA ALA A 42 -13.41 11.09 4.85
C ALA A 42 -12.08 11.55 4.22
N SER A 43 -11.67 10.89 3.13
CA SER A 43 -11.04 11.48 1.92
C SER A 43 -9.78 12.36 2.02
N GLY A 44 -9.11 12.52 3.18
CA GLY A 44 -8.04 13.52 3.33
C GLY A 44 -6.70 13.03 3.88
N PHE A 45 -6.66 11.95 4.66
CA PHE A 45 -5.42 11.50 5.33
C PHE A 45 -4.57 10.54 4.50
N TYR A 46 -5.23 9.78 3.62
CA TYR A 46 -4.59 8.82 2.74
C TYR A 46 -4.59 9.36 1.31
N GLY A 47 -3.46 9.23 0.62
CA GLY A 47 -3.45 9.35 -0.84
C GLY A 47 -4.32 8.26 -1.44
N ARG A 48 -4.94 8.54 -2.59
CA ARG A 48 -5.79 7.60 -3.31
C ARG A 48 -5.34 7.55 -4.75
N LEU A 49 -5.13 6.34 -5.26
CA LEU A 49 -4.80 6.06 -6.64
C LEU A 49 -5.91 5.21 -7.22
N GLU A 50 -6.40 5.59 -8.40
CA GLU A 50 -7.48 4.89 -9.08
C GLU A 50 -7.05 4.52 -10.50
N SER A 51 -7.37 3.29 -10.91
CA SER A 51 -7.17 2.84 -12.28
C SER A 51 -8.28 1.87 -12.67
N GLY A 52 -9.18 2.35 -13.52
CA GLY A 52 -10.41 1.63 -13.87
C GLY A 52 -11.26 1.35 -12.62
N VAL A 53 -11.37 0.08 -12.25
CA VAL A 53 -12.13 -0.38 -11.07
C VAL A 53 -11.27 -0.57 -9.83
N LYS A 54 -9.93 -0.46 -9.95
CA LYS A 54 -9.00 -0.66 -8.84
C LYS A 54 -8.79 0.64 -8.07
N THR A 55 -8.81 0.53 -6.74
CA THR A 55 -8.51 1.65 -5.83
C THR A 55 -7.43 1.21 -4.86
N LEU A 56 -6.32 1.96 -4.83
CA LEU A 56 -5.30 1.83 -3.79
C LEU A 56 -5.29 3.06 -2.90
N HIS A 57 -5.14 2.82 -1.61
CA HIS A 57 -4.86 3.86 -0.63
C HIS A 57 -3.38 3.87 -0.27
N ARG A 58 -2.88 5.04 0.11
CA ARG A 58 -1.50 5.23 0.52
C ARG A 58 -1.41 6.09 1.78
N TYR A 59 -0.73 5.62 2.81
CA TYR A 59 -0.17 6.51 3.84
C TYR A 59 1.34 6.59 3.79
N ARG A 60 1.84 7.66 4.40
CA ARG A 60 3.26 7.93 4.58
C ARG A 60 3.60 7.71 6.05
N VAL A 61 4.64 6.94 6.32
CA VAL A 61 5.18 6.72 7.66
C VAL A 61 6.70 6.88 7.60
N GLY A 62 7.20 7.93 8.25
CA GLY A 62 8.59 8.34 8.08
C GLY A 62 8.95 8.54 6.60
N ASN A 63 9.91 7.75 6.10
CA ASN A 63 10.33 7.77 4.69
C ASN A 63 9.65 6.69 3.83
N TYR A 64 8.64 6.00 4.35
CA TYR A 64 7.99 4.89 3.67
C TYR A 64 6.58 5.26 3.21
N ARG A 65 6.13 4.60 2.15
CA ARG A 65 4.79 4.70 1.57
C ARG A 65 4.21 3.30 1.53
N VAL A 66 3.07 3.12 2.19
CA VAL A 66 2.39 1.83 2.29
C VAL A 66 1.17 1.88 1.39
N TYR A 67 1.10 0.99 0.41
CA TYR A 67 0.00 0.90 -0.56
C TYR A 67 -0.89 -0.29 -0.20
N PHE A 68 -2.17 -0.04 -0.01
CA PHE A 68 -3.11 -1.04 0.49
C PHE A 68 -4.51 -0.85 -0.10
N GLU A 69 -5.27 -1.94 -0.15
CA GLU A 69 -6.68 -1.98 -0.52
C GLU A 69 -7.53 -2.26 0.73
N CYS A 70 -8.76 -1.74 0.79
CA CYS A 70 -9.72 -2.09 1.83
C CYS A 70 -10.61 -3.24 1.36
N CYS A 71 -10.83 -4.24 2.20
CA CYS A 71 -11.68 -5.39 1.93
C CYS A 71 -12.66 -5.65 3.08
N GLU A 72 -13.57 -6.61 2.90
CA GLU A 72 -14.59 -6.93 3.92
C GLU A 72 -14.01 -7.34 5.29
N LEU A 73 -12.80 -7.92 5.30
CA LEU A 73 -12.12 -8.37 6.51
C LEU A 73 -11.22 -7.31 7.14
N GLY A 74 -10.92 -6.22 6.43
CA GLY A 74 -9.99 -5.17 6.88
C GLY A 74 -9.20 -4.57 5.72
N VAL A 75 -7.88 -4.78 5.69
CA VAL A 75 -7.00 -4.24 4.65
C VAL A 75 -6.01 -5.28 4.11
N VAL A 76 -5.66 -5.14 2.83
CA VAL A 76 -4.61 -5.90 2.17
C VAL A 76 -3.48 -4.94 1.78
N VAL A 77 -2.30 -5.13 2.35
CA VAL A 77 -1.10 -4.39 1.99
C VAL A 77 -0.47 -5.05 0.77
N HIS A 78 -0.39 -4.30 -0.33
CA HIS A 78 0.19 -4.79 -1.57
C HIS A 78 1.69 -4.55 -1.62
N ARG A 79 2.14 -3.34 -1.23
CA ARG A 79 3.55 -2.90 -1.31
C ARG A 79 3.91 -1.88 -0.25
N ILE A 80 5.18 -1.85 0.13
CA ILE A 80 5.80 -0.88 1.04
C ILE A 80 7.08 -0.35 0.39
N PHE A 81 7.07 0.92 -0.02
CA PHE A 81 8.22 1.56 -0.65
C PHE A 81 8.93 2.52 0.28
N SER A 82 10.27 2.47 0.28
CA SER A 82 11.05 3.60 0.76
C SER A 82 10.98 4.78 -0.21
N ARG A 83 11.21 6.00 0.27
CA ARG A 83 11.30 7.21 -0.56
C ARG A 83 12.35 7.08 -1.67
N ASN A 84 13.43 6.33 -1.45
CA ASN A 84 14.47 6.13 -2.45
C ASN A 84 14.00 5.17 -3.54
N THR A 85 13.41 4.02 -3.15
CA THR A 85 12.86 3.04 -4.10
C THR A 85 11.80 3.67 -5.00
N LEU A 86 10.90 4.49 -4.43
CA LEU A 86 9.87 5.14 -5.24
C LEU A 86 10.44 6.21 -6.16
N LYS A 87 11.45 6.98 -5.71
CA LYS A 87 12.17 7.91 -6.59
C LYS A 87 12.84 7.16 -7.73
N ASP A 88 13.53 6.06 -7.46
CA ASP A 88 14.20 5.25 -8.49
C ASP A 88 13.21 4.70 -9.52
N PHE A 89 12.01 4.31 -9.08
CA PHE A 89 10.90 3.94 -9.98
C PHE A 89 10.49 5.12 -10.87
N PHE A 90 10.21 6.29 -10.29
CA PHE A 90 9.85 7.48 -11.06
C PHE A 90 10.96 7.93 -12.02
N PHE A 91 12.22 7.97 -11.60
CA PHE A 91 13.35 8.35 -12.47
C PHE A 91 13.46 7.48 -13.72
N ARG A 92 13.00 6.22 -13.65
CA ARG A 92 13.00 5.29 -14.78
C ARG A 92 11.74 5.41 -15.64
N ASN A 93 10.60 5.71 -15.01
CA ASN A 93 9.29 5.45 -15.60
C ASN A 93 8.37 6.69 -15.74
N VAL A 94 8.70 7.84 -15.14
CA VAL A 94 7.86 9.06 -15.17
C VAL A 94 8.70 10.34 -15.12
N GLN A 95 8.33 11.35 -15.92
CA GLN A 95 8.86 12.70 -15.77
C GLN A 95 8.27 13.34 -14.52
N MET A 96 9.08 13.65 -13.50
CA MET A 96 8.61 14.12 -12.18
C MET A 96 7.62 15.30 -12.30
N THR A 97 6.31 15.03 -12.15
CA THR A 97 5.26 16.04 -12.01
C THR A 97 5.02 16.35 -10.52
N GLN A 98 4.30 17.45 -10.23
CA GLN A 98 4.07 17.94 -8.87
C GLN A 98 3.18 17.02 -8.01
N ASP A 99 2.43 16.10 -8.62
CA ASP A 99 1.58 15.15 -7.90
C ASP A 99 2.03 13.70 -8.10
N GLU A 100 2.70 13.14 -7.08
CA GLU A 100 3.20 11.76 -7.08
C GLU A 100 2.08 10.73 -7.22
N ASP A 101 0.87 10.98 -6.70
CA ASP A 101 -0.21 9.99 -6.74
C ASP A 101 -0.87 9.93 -8.12
N GLU A 102 -1.10 11.09 -8.75
CA GLU A 102 -1.62 11.18 -10.12
C GLU A 102 -0.67 10.50 -11.11
N ALA A 103 0.64 10.79 -10.99
CA ALA A 103 1.68 10.17 -11.81
C ALA A 103 1.73 8.64 -11.70
N LEU A 104 1.46 8.07 -10.53
CA LEU A 104 1.41 6.61 -10.34
C LEU A 104 0.07 6.03 -10.81
N ALA A 105 -1.03 6.75 -10.61
CA ALA A 105 -2.36 6.31 -11.04
C ALA A 105 -2.41 6.11 -12.57
N GLU A 106 -1.75 6.98 -13.34
CA GLU A 106 -1.67 6.90 -14.80
C GLU A 106 -0.62 5.91 -15.33
N ASN A 107 0.27 5.37 -14.47
CA ASN A 107 1.38 4.55 -14.92
C ASN A 107 1.00 3.04 -14.97
N PRO A 108 0.93 2.41 -16.16
CA PRO A 108 0.55 1.00 -16.28
C PRO A 108 1.57 0.04 -15.66
N GLU A 109 2.87 0.37 -15.68
CA GLU A 109 3.91 -0.46 -15.07
C GLU A 109 3.79 -0.49 -13.55
N PHE A 110 3.34 0.62 -12.94
CA PHE A 110 3.06 0.65 -11.50
C PHE A 110 1.98 -0.37 -11.16
N TRP A 111 0.86 -0.35 -11.89
CA TRP A 111 -0.25 -1.29 -11.65
C TRP A 111 0.12 -2.75 -11.94
N ALA A 112 0.87 -3.02 -13.02
CA ALA A 112 1.39 -4.35 -13.30
C ALA A 112 2.23 -4.88 -12.13
N MET A 113 3.07 -4.03 -11.55
CA MET A 113 3.92 -4.37 -10.41
C MET A 113 3.11 -4.60 -9.10
N ILE A 114 1.99 -3.88 -8.90
CA ILE A 114 1.05 -4.18 -7.78
C ILE A 114 0.39 -5.55 -8.02
N ASP A 115 -0.04 -5.82 -9.25
CA ASP A 115 -0.72 -7.06 -9.61
C ASP A 115 0.19 -8.28 -9.48
N GLU A 116 1.42 -8.20 -9.97
CA GLU A 116 2.44 -9.25 -9.80
C GLU A 116 2.66 -9.59 -8.33
N ALA A 117 2.73 -8.58 -7.45
CA ALA A 117 2.86 -8.81 -6.02
C ALA A 117 1.62 -9.48 -5.41
N ALA A 118 0.43 -9.23 -5.97
CA ALA A 118 -0.79 -9.89 -5.54
C ALA A 118 -0.81 -11.36 -6.01
N THR A 119 -0.39 -11.66 -7.25
CA THR A 119 -0.41 -13.03 -7.82
C THR A 119 0.57 -13.98 -7.16
N VAL A 120 1.74 -13.50 -6.71
CA VAL A 120 2.69 -14.32 -5.93
C VAL A 120 2.04 -14.92 -4.68
N SER A 121 0.98 -14.30 -4.15
CA SER A 121 0.21 -14.86 -3.02
C SER A 121 -0.64 -16.09 -3.38
N GLN A 122 -0.96 -16.30 -4.67
CA GLN A 122 -1.84 -17.39 -5.12
C GLN A 122 -1.07 -18.67 -5.47
N GLU A 123 0.24 -18.59 -5.75
CA GLU A 123 1.05 -19.74 -6.15
C GLU A 123 1.58 -20.56 -4.95
N ASP A 124 1.58 -19.97 -3.75
CA ASP A 124 2.02 -20.59 -2.49
C ASP A 124 0.86 -21.17 -1.63
N SER A 125 -0.37 -21.26 -2.17
CA SER A 125 -1.55 -21.81 -1.47
C SER A 125 -2.00 -23.19 -1.97
#